data_AF-A0A1M5HDD5-F1
#
_entry.id   AF-A0A1M5HDD5-F1
#
_cell.length_a   1.000
_cell.length_b   1.000
_cell.length_c   1.000
_cell.angle_alpha   90.00
_cell.angle_beta   90.00
_cell.angle_gamma   90.00
#
_symmetry.space_group_name_H-M   'P 1'
#
loop_
_entity.id
_entity.type
_entity.pdbx_description
1 polymer ?
#
loop_
_entity_poly.entity_id
_entity_poly.type
_entity_poly.pdbx_seq_one_letter_code
_entity_poly.pdbx_strand_id
1 'polypeptide(L)'
;MIKTIFILIFFYVLPVSGQKTYFKNFYDNGNLKSEGWMSDNKKVDYWFYYYGNGIKKEEGHYLDDKKAKWWLIYNNIGKIQKKIEYRNNLPEGLCIFYANGKIVKAARYNAGIKMNEWNSISSYQRDNP
;
A
#
# COMPACT_ATOMS: atom_id res chain seq x y z
N MET A 1 -50.48 9.77 44.07
CA MET A 1 -49.21 9.01 43.99
C MET A 1 -49.01 8.56 42.54
N ILE A 2 -48.27 9.32 41.75
CA ILE A 2 -47.96 8.97 40.35
C ILE A 2 -46.61 8.25 40.38
N LYS A 3 -46.60 6.95 40.06
CA LYS A 3 -45.37 6.16 39.88
C LYS A 3 -44.86 6.42 38.46
N THR A 4 -43.95 7.39 38.32
CA THR A 4 -43.28 7.65 37.05
C THR A 4 -42.21 6.57 36.82
N ILE A 5 -42.43 5.70 35.84
CA ILE A 5 -41.43 4.73 35.38
C ILE A 5 -40.45 5.46 34.46
N PHE A 6 -39.21 5.61 34.91
CA PHE A 6 -38.10 6.04 34.06
C PHE A 6 -37.67 4.85 33.19
N ILE A 7 -38.00 4.89 31.90
CA ILE A 7 -37.39 4.01 30.90
C ILE A 7 -36.01 4.62 30.57
N LEU A 8 -34.97 4.11 31.23
CA LEU A 8 -33.58 4.34 30.87
C LEU A 8 -33.30 3.62 29.54
N ILE A 9 -33.54 4.30 28.42
CA ILE A 9 -33.03 3.86 27.12
C ILE A 9 -31.54 4.13 27.12
N PHE A 10 -30.75 3.12 27.47
CA PHE A 10 -29.31 3.13 27.27
C PHE A 10 -29.05 2.99 25.77
N PHE A 11 -28.96 4.12 25.06
CA PHE A 11 -28.39 4.14 23.71
C PHE A 11 -26.92 3.77 23.83
N TYR A 12 -26.61 2.47 23.78
CA TYR A 12 -25.28 1.99 23.52
C TYR A 12 -24.91 2.45 22.11
N VAL A 13 -24.26 3.61 22.02
CA VAL A 13 -23.55 4.03 20.81
C VAL A 13 -22.39 3.06 20.68
N LEU A 14 -22.64 1.89 20.07
CA LEU A 14 -21.54 1.02 19.66
C LEU A 14 -20.64 1.89 18.79
N PRO A 15 -19.33 1.96 19.05
CA PRO A 15 -18.43 2.57 18.11
C PRO A 15 -18.65 1.81 16.81
N VAL A 16 -19.17 2.49 15.79
CA VAL A 16 -19.13 2.01 14.42
C VAL A 16 -17.63 2.01 14.09
N SER A 17 -16.93 0.95 14.49
CA SER A 17 -15.62 0.67 13.93
C SER A 17 -15.92 0.40 12.46
N GLY A 18 -15.52 1.33 11.59
CA GLY A 18 -15.83 1.27 10.16
C GLY A 18 -15.51 -0.12 9.63
N GLN A 19 -16.56 -0.88 9.29
CA GLN A 19 -16.41 -2.25 8.85
C GLN A 19 -15.53 -2.26 7.60
N LYS A 20 -14.40 -2.96 7.66
CA LYS A 20 -13.55 -3.14 6.49
C LYS A 20 -14.25 -4.05 5.49
N THR A 21 -14.25 -3.66 4.22
CA THR A 21 -14.76 -4.48 3.12
C THR A 21 -13.64 -4.80 2.16
N TYR A 22 -13.64 -6.02 1.60
CA TYR A 22 -12.67 -6.39 0.58
C TYR A 22 -13.25 -6.07 -0.79
N PHE A 23 -12.61 -5.13 -1.50
CA PHE A 23 -13.08 -4.63 -2.77
C PHE A 23 -12.31 -5.25 -3.93
N LYS A 24 -13.01 -5.54 -5.03
CA LYS A 24 -12.42 -6.03 -6.28
C LYS A 24 -12.93 -5.20 -7.44
N ASN A 25 -12.02 -4.75 -8.29
CA ASN A 25 -12.32 -4.08 -9.54
C ASN A 25 -11.76 -4.90 -10.71
N PHE A 26 -12.44 -4.86 -11.85
CA PHE A 26 -12.11 -5.66 -13.02
C PHE A 26 -11.89 -4.76 -14.24
N TYR A 27 -11.12 -5.27 -15.20
CA TYR A 27 -11.03 -4.71 -16.54
C TYR A 27 -12.24 -5.16 -17.38
N ASP A 28 -12.46 -4.51 -18.53
CA ASP A 28 -13.57 -4.85 -19.45
C ASP A 28 -13.48 -6.29 -19.98
N ASN A 29 -12.27 -6.85 -20.01
CA ASN A 29 -12.04 -8.25 -20.38
C ASN A 29 -12.31 -9.26 -19.23
N GLY A 30 -12.82 -8.80 -18.08
CA GLY A 30 -13.11 -9.62 -16.91
C GLY A 30 -11.91 -9.95 -16.02
N ASN A 31 -10.69 -9.60 -16.41
CA ASN A 31 -9.51 -9.82 -15.57
C ASN A 31 -9.49 -8.87 -14.38
N LEU A 32 -8.99 -9.34 -13.25
CA LEU A 32 -8.84 -8.52 -12.05
C LEU A 32 -7.93 -7.32 -12.33
N LYS A 33 -8.36 -6.13 -11.93
CA LYS A 33 -7.66 -4.85 -12.13
C LYS A 33 -7.00 -4.36 -10.85
N SER A 34 -7.73 -4.43 -9.76
CA SER A 34 -7.21 -4.13 -8.43
C SER A 34 -8.08 -4.77 -7.36
N GLU A 35 -7.49 -5.08 -6.23
CA GLU A 35 -8.22 -5.54 -5.06
C GLU A 35 -7.52 -5.12 -3.77
N GLY A 36 -8.28 -5.05 -2.68
CA GLY A 36 -7.75 -4.73 -1.37
C GLY A 36 -8.83 -4.30 -0.38
N TRP A 37 -8.40 -3.87 0.80
CA TRP A 37 -9.31 -3.47 1.87
C TRP A 37 -9.76 -2.02 1.74
N MET A 38 -11.04 -1.78 1.99
CA MET A 38 -11.66 -0.46 2.07
C MET A 38 -12.24 -0.25 3.47
N SER A 39 -12.17 0.97 3.99
CA SER A 39 -12.85 1.42 5.21
C SER A 39 -13.28 2.87 4.98
N ASP A 40 -14.54 3.21 5.29
CA ASP A 40 -15.10 4.56 5.09
C ASP A 40 -14.84 5.14 3.68
N ASN A 41 -15.06 4.32 2.65
CA ASN A 41 -14.81 4.63 1.23
C ASN A 41 -13.35 4.98 0.88
N LYS A 42 -12.38 4.65 1.74
CA LYS A 42 -10.96 4.83 1.51
C LYS A 42 -10.22 3.50 1.46
N LYS A 43 -9.18 3.41 0.65
CA LYS A 43 -8.24 2.28 0.63
C LYS A 43 -7.47 2.24 1.95
N VAL A 44 -7.44 1.05 2.54
CA VAL A 44 -6.67 0.74 3.75
C VAL A 44 -5.96 -0.60 3.58
N ASP A 45 -4.98 -0.86 4.43
CA ASP A 45 -4.19 -2.10 4.44
C ASP A 45 -3.64 -2.48 3.06
N TYR A 46 -3.52 -3.77 2.75
CA TYR A 46 -2.85 -4.24 1.56
C TYR A 46 -3.73 -4.15 0.32
N TRP A 47 -3.13 -3.72 -0.79
CA TRP A 47 -3.73 -3.65 -2.11
C TRP A 47 -2.85 -4.29 -3.17
N PHE A 48 -3.51 -4.88 -4.15
CA PHE A 48 -2.91 -5.45 -5.34
C PHE A 48 -3.47 -4.74 -6.58
N TYR A 49 -2.61 -4.53 -7.56
CA TYR A 49 -2.96 -4.01 -8.88
C TYR A 49 -2.37 -4.93 -9.92
N TYR A 50 -3.09 -5.08 -11.02
CA TYR A 50 -2.76 -6.03 -12.07
C TYR A 50 -2.71 -5.32 -13.42
N TYR A 51 -1.98 -5.89 -14.37
CA TYR A 51 -2.08 -5.57 -15.78
C TYR A 51 -3.32 -6.23 -16.38
N GLY A 52 -3.75 -5.77 -17.56
CA GLY A 52 -4.92 -6.33 -18.25
C GLY A 52 -4.81 -7.82 -18.60
N ASN A 53 -3.61 -8.40 -18.58
CA ASN A 53 -3.34 -9.83 -18.75
C ASN A 53 -3.36 -10.62 -17.42
N GLY A 54 -3.75 -10.00 -16.30
CA GLY A 54 -3.82 -10.63 -14.99
C GLY A 54 -2.50 -10.69 -14.22
N ILE A 55 -1.37 -10.29 -14.82
CA ILE A 55 -0.08 -10.26 -14.14
C ILE A 55 -0.06 -9.12 -13.12
N LYS A 56 0.49 -9.37 -11.93
CA LYS A 56 0.64 -8.33 -10.90
C LYS A 56 1.48 -7.17 -11.43
N LYS A 57 1.00 -5.95 -11.24
CA LYS A 57 1.64 -4.69 -11.64
C LYS A 57 2.31 -4.01 -10.46
N GLU A 58 1.58 -3.87 -9.37
CA GLU A 58 2.11 -3.34 -8.12
C GLU A 58 1.30 -3.83 -6.93
N GLU A 59 1.93 -3.87 -5.76
CA GLU A 59 1.26 -4.18 -4.50
C GLU A 59 1.91 -3.44 -3.34
N GLY A 60 1.14 -3.18 -2.28
CA GLY A 60 1.63 -2.51 -1.09
C GLY A 60 0.51 -2.04 -0.18
N HIS A 61 0.86 -1.27 0.84
CA HIS A 61 -0.11 -0.81 1.83
C HIS A 61 -0.66 0.58 1.50
N TYR A 62 -1.93 0.76 1.84
CA TYR A 62 -2.59 2.05 1.97
C TYR A 62 -2.88 2.37 3.43
N LEU A 63 -2.85 3.67 3.73
CA LEU A 63 -3.42 4.27 4.91
C LEU A 63 -4.25 5.47 4.45
N ASP A 64 -5.57 5.37 4.54
CA ASP A 64 -6.54 6.39 4.12
C ASP A 64 -6.26 6.93 2.71
N ASP A 65 -6.32 6.05 1.70
CA ASP A 65 -6.03 6.35 0.28
C ASP A 65 -4.60 6.77 -0.05
N LYS A 66 -3.70 6.81 0.94
CA LYS A 66 -2.29 7.13 0.70
C LYS A 66 -1.42 5.87 0.73
N LYS A 67 -0.60 5.68 -0.30
CA LYS A 67 0.45 4.67 -0.31
C LYS A 67 1.34 4.87 0.92
N ALA A 68 1.59 3.77 1.62
CA ALA A 68 2.39 3.71 2.83
C ALA A 68 3.24 2.44 2.83
N LYS A 69 4.30 2.45 3.65
CA LYS A 69 5.24 1.34 3.82
C LYS A 69 5.82 0.91 2.47
N TRP A 70 6.18 -0.36 2.35
CA TRP A 70 6.77 -0.91 1.13
C TRP A 70 5.74 -1.17 0.05
N TRP A 71 6.11 -0.81 -1.17
CA TRP A 71 5.44 -1.14 -2.41
C TRP A 71 6.36 -1.91 -3.35
N LEU A 72 5.88 -3.01 -3.89
CA LEU A 72 6.56 -3.80 -4.92
C LEU A 72 5.98 -3.44 -6.29
N ILE A 73 6.87 -3.22 -7.26
CA ILE A 73 6.52 -2.88 -8.64
C ILE A 73 7.08 -3.97 -9.55
N TYR A 74 6.24 -4.50 -10.42
CA TYR A 74 6.55 -5.59 -11.33
C TYR A 74 6.52 -5.09 -12.78
N ASN A 75 7.17 -5.81 -13.68
CA ASN A 75 6.97 -5.64 -15.11
C ASN A 75 5.80 -6.50 -15.63
N ASN A 76 5.46 -6.35 -16.91
CA ASN A 76 4.39 -7.07 -17.59
C ASN A 76 4.59 -8.59 -17.72
N ILE A 77 5.73 -9.14 -17.29
CA ILE A 77 6.02 -10.58 -17.20
C ILE A 77 6.16 -11.08 -15.75
N GLY A 78 5.80 -10.24 -14.77
CA GLY A 78 5.73 -10.62 -13.35
C GLY A 78 7.07 -10.59 -12.60
N LYS A 79 8.14 -10.07 -13.19
CA LYS A 79 9.42 -9.87 -12.48
C LYS A 79 9.41 -8.55 -11.72
N ILE A 80 9.84 -8.57 -10.46
CA ILE A 80 10.02 -7.37 -9.65
C ILE A 80 11.07 -6.48 -10.31
N GLN A 81 10.72 -5.20 -10.53
CA GLN A 81 11.63 -4.16 -11.02
C GLN A 81 12.15 -3.30 -9.87
N LYS A 82 11.29 -2.95 -8.91
CA LYS A 82 11.68 -2.12 -7.77
C LYS A 82 10.79 -2.34 -6.55
N LYS A 83 11.35 -2.04 -5.39
CA LYS A 83 10.67 -1.98 -4.09
C LYS A 83 10.88 -0.59 -3.48
N ILE A 84 9.81 0.13 -3.13
CA ILE A 84 9.86 1.54 -2.72
C ILE A 84 9.16 1.72 -1.37
N GLU A 85 9.79 2.44 -0.44
CA GLU A 85 9.12 2.92 0.77
C GLU A 85 8.33 4.18 0.48
N TYR A 86 7.06 4.19 0.86
CA TYR A 86 6.16 5.31 0.75
C TYR A 86 5.71 5.79 2.14
N ARG A 87 5.53 7.10 2.25
CA ARG A 87 4.77 7.76 3.32
C ARG A 87 3.90 8.82 2.67
N ASN A 88 2.59 8.76 2.90
CA ASN A 88 1.64 9.75 2.37
C ASN A 88 1.75 9.95 0.85
N ASN A 89 1.79 8.86 0.06
CA ASN A 89 2.01 8.85 -1.39
C ASN A 89 3.39 9.32 -1.89
N LEU A 90 4.28 9.78 -1.03
CA LEU A 90 5.62 10.21 -1.40
C LEU A 90 6.64 9.12 -1.08
N PRO A 91 7.62 8.86 -1.98
CA PRO A 91 8.78 8.05 -1.62
C PRO A 91 9.50 8.63 -0.40
N GLU A 92 9.68 7.80 0.63
CA GLU A 92 10.21 8.19 1.94
C GLU A 92 11.00 7.02 2.51
N GLY A 93 12.34 7.06 2.41
CA GLY A 93 13.20 5.91 2.73
C GLY A 93 13.85 5.32 1.48
N LEU A 94 13.95 3.99 1.39
CA LEU A 94 14.68 3.33 0.33
C LEU A 94 13.82 3.01 -0.91
N CYS A 95 14.47 3.08 -2.07
CA CYS A 95 14.02 2.53 -3.34
C CYS A 95 15.08 1.55 -3.84
N ILE A 96 14.74 0.27 -3.90
CA ILE A 96 15.64 -0.82 -4.29
C ILE A 96 15.26 -1.28 -5.70
N PHE A 97 16.22 -1.33 -6.61
CA PHE A 97 16.02 -1.74 -8.01
C PHE A 97 16.58 -3.14 -8.25
N TYR A 98 15.84 -3.92 -9.02
CA TYR A 98 16.16 -5.31 -9.32
C TYR A 98 16.36 -5.51 -10.82
N ALA A 99 17.34 -6.32 -11.19
CA ALA A 99 17.49 -6.90 -12.52
C ALA A 99 17.79 -8.39 -12.38
N ASN A 100 17.04 -9.23 -13.10
CA ASN A 100 17.18 -10.70 -13.03
C ASN A 100 17.16 -11.24 -11.59
N GLY A 101 16.30 -10.67 -10.73
CA GLY A 101 16.16 -11.07 -9.33
C GLY A 101 17.26 -10.58 -8.39
N LYS A 102 18.26 -9.84 -8.88
CA LYS A 102 19.37 -9.30 -8.07
C LYS A 102 19.23 -7.80 -7.88
N ILE A 103 19.66 -7.30 -6.74
CA ILE A 103 19.74 -5.85 -6.48
C ILE A 103 20.85 -5.27 -7.35
N VAL A 104 20.50 -4.28 -8.16
CA VAL A 104 21.46 -3.58 -9.05
C VAL A 104 21.66 -2.12 -8.69
N LYS A 105 20.71 -1.52 -7.97
CA LYS A 105 20.76 -0.12 -7.57
C LYS A 105 19.90 0.10 -6.34
N ALA A 106 20.26 1.07 -5.51
CA ALA A 106 19.43 1.59 -4.44
C ALA A 106 19.43 3.13 -4.50
N ALA A 107 18.37 3.76 -4.01
CA ALA A 107 18.30 5.21 -3.83
C ALA A 107 17.57 5.52 -2.53
N ARG A 108 17.93 6.63 -1.89
CA ARG A 108 17.25 7.14 -0.69
C ARG A 108 16.44 8.37 -1.03
N TYR A 109 15.22 8.46 -0.53
CA TYR A 109 14.31 9.57 -0.71
C TYR A 109 13.89 10.17 0.63
N ASN A 110 13.62 11.48 0.61
CA ASN A 110 12.99 12.22 1.71
C ASN A 110 11.92 13.13 1.11
N ALA A 111 10.66 12.97 1.53
CA ALA A 111 9.49 13.68 1.02
C ALA A 111 9.42 13.68 -0.53
N GLY A 112 9.75 12.54 -1.15
CA GLY A 112 9.77 12.37 -2.61
C GLY A 112 11.00 12.92 -3.33
N ILE A 113 11.91 13.60 -2.63
CA ILE A 113 13.16 14.13 -3.19
C ILE A 113 14.25 13.06 -3.08
N LYS A 114 14.94 12.78 -4.18
CA LYS A 114 16.08 11.83 -4.19
C LYS A 114 17.28 12.45 -3.48
N MET A 115 17.70 11.83 -2.40
CA MET A 115 18.82 12.29 -1.56
C MET A 115 20.15 11.66 -1.96
N ASN A 116 20.15 10.35 -2.24
CA ASN A 116 21.34 9.61 -2.62
C ASN A 116 21.01 8.44 -3.56
N GLU A 117 22.03 7.91 -4.24
CA GLU A 117 21.93 6.78 -5.15
C GLU A 117 23.21 5.92 -5.10
N TRP A 118 23.02 4.60 -5.07
CA TRP A 118 24.07 3.59 -5.05
C TRP A 118 23.89 2.64 -6.23
N ASN A 119 24.90 2.53 -7.09
CA ASN A 119 24.86 1.67 -8.29
C ASN A 119 25.34 0.23 -8.03
N SER A 120 25.51 -0.14 -6.75
CA SER A 120 25.83 -1.50 -6.34
C SER A 120 25.47 -1.73 -4.87
N ILE A 121 25.23 -2.98 -4.49
CA ILE A 121 25.01 -3.34 -3.07
C ILE A 121 26.22 -2.98 -2.20
N SER A 122 27.43 -3.14 -2.75
CA SER A 122 28.68 -2.83 -2.04
C SER A 122 28.83 -1.34 -1.75
N SER A 123 28.43 -0.46 -2.68
CA SER A 123 28.43 0.98 -2.43
C SER A 123 27.42 1.38 -1.37
N TYR A 124 26.24 0.74 -1.34
CA TYR A 124 25.26 0.94 -0.28
C TYR A 124 25.77 0.50 1.09
N GLN A 125 26.35 -0.70 1.20
CA GLN A 125 26.87 -1.25 2.46
C GLN A 125 28.02 -0.41 3.05
N ARG A 126 28.91 0.12 2.20
CA ARG A 126 30.00 0.99 2.63
C ARG A 126 29.52 2.28 3.29
N ASP A 127 28.42 2.84 2.80
CA ASP A 127 27.88 4.12 3.28
C ASP A 127 26.88 3.93 4.44
N ASN A 128 26.51 2.68 4.77
CA ASN A 128 25.56 2.31 5.82
C ASN A 128 26.12 1.11 6.64
N PRO A 129 27.15 1.31 7.47
CA PRO A 129 27.81 0.26 8.24
C PRO A 129 26.94 -0.33 9.35
#